data_AF-K6D3A9-F1
#
_entry.id   AF-K6D3A9-F1
#
_cell.length_a   1.000
_cell.length_b   1.000
_cell.length_c   1.000
_cell.angle_alpha   90.00
_cell.angle_beta   90.00
_cell.angle_gamma   90.00
#
_symmetry.space_group_name_H-M   'P 1'
#
loop_
_entity.id
_entity.type
_entity.pdbx_description
1 polymer ?
#
loop_
_entity_poly.entity_id
_entity_poly.type
_entity_poly.pdbx_seq_one_letter_code
_entity_poly.pdbx_strand_id
1 'polypeptide(L)'
;MKVIYKYDEKLLDIKETANEDDIEFSIDLYNSEYKKNLKKVREFFEENKVLTDIHYYIHPNNKYQVIVRKDFYNEFLIQLFKEELLLEIKWV
;
A
#
# COMPACT_ATOMS: atom_id res chain seq x y z
N MET A 1 -8.82 3.90 14.37
CA MET A 1 -8.91 5.36 14.11
C MET A 1 -9.05 5.55 12.62
N LYS A 2 -9.92 6.43 12.14
CA LYS A 2 -10.12 6.58 10.69
C LYS A 2 -8.95 7.40 10.14
N VAL A 3 -8.45 7.00 8.98
CA VAL A 3 -7.38 7.71 8.27
C VAL A 3 -7.91 8.19 6.95
N ILE A 4 -7.54 9.40 6.56
CA ILE A 4 -7.65 9.88 5.20
C ILE A 4 -6.24 10.14 4.67
N TYR A 5 -5.99 9.79 3.42
CA TYR A 5 -4.70 10.01 2.78
C TYR A 5 -4.90 10.58 1.38
N LYS A 6 -3.80 11.12 0.82
CA LYS A 6 -3.76 11.65 -0.55
C LYS A 6 -2.56 11.08 -1.28
N TYR A 7 -2.70 10.92 -2.59
CA TYR A 7 -1.63 10.57 -3.52
C TYR A 7 -1.80 11.39 -4.82
N ASP A 8 -0.81 11.36 -5.70
CA ASP A 8 -0.94 11.97 -7.02
C ASP A 8 -1.60 10.98 -7.99
N GLU A 9 -2.85 11.25 -8.36
CA GLU A 9 -3.65 10.44 -9.28
C GLU A 9 -3.03 10.32 -10.68
N LYS A 10 -2.10 11.21 -11.05
CA LYS A 10 -1.35 11.08 -12.31
C LYS A 10 -0.26 10.01 -12.25
N LEU A 11 0.18 9.64 -11.05
CA LEU A 11 1.26 8.69 -10.83
C LEU A 11 0.75 7.28 -10.56
N LEU A 12 -0.33 7.19 -9.77
CA LEU A 12 -0.92 5.92 -9.36
C LEU A 12 -2.38 6.09 -8.96
N ASP A 13 -3.11 4.97 -8.93
CA ASP A 13 -4.45 4.87 -8.35
C ASP A 13 -4.46 3.80 -7.25
N ILE A 14 -5.18 4.05 -6.16
CA ILE A 14 -5.35 3.12 -5.03
C ILE A 14 -6.84 2.91 -4.79
N LYS A 15 -7.26 1.65 -4.78
CA LYS A 15 -8.60 1.25 -4.40
C LYS A 15 -8.56 0.30 -3.22
N GLU A 16 -9.40 0.56 -2.22
CA GLU A 16 -9.56 -0.28 -1.04
C GLU A 16 -10.85 -1.08 -1.11
N THR A 17 -10.77 -2.37 -0.83
CA THR A 17 -11.92 -3.25 -0.64
C THR A 17 -11.78 -3.95 0.71
N ALA A 18 -12.70 -3.70 1.63
CA ALA A 18 -12.74 -4.43 2.90
C ALA A 18 -13.16 -5.89 2.65
N ASN A 19 -12.42 -6.84 3.20
CA ASN A 19 -12.71 -8.27 3.08
C ASN A 19 -12.53 -8.96 4.43
N GLU A 20 -13.64 -9.24 5.13
CA GLU A 20 -13.65 -9.83 6.46
C GLU A 20 -12.63 -9.17 7.39
N ASP A 21 -11.51 -9.82 7.71
CA ASP A 21 -10.45 -9.32 8.61
C ASP A 21 -9.27 -8.64 7.90
N ASP A 22 -9.35 -8.53 6.58
CA ASP A 22 -8.35 -7.92 5.71
C ASP A 22 -8.91 -6.71 4.95
N ILE A 23 -7.99 -5.93 4.41
CA ILE A 23 -8.26 -4.85 3.46
C ILE A 23 -7.41 -5.12 2.23
N GLU A 24 -8.05 -5.26 1.10
CA GLU A 24 -7.41 -5.43 -0.19
C GLU A 24 -7.17 -4.07 -0.84
N PHE A 25 -5.90 -3.79 -1.14
CA PHE A 25 -5.46 -2.63 -1.90
C PHE A 25 -5.15 -3.05 -3.34
N SER A 26 -5.90 -2.52 -4.29
CA SER A 26 -5.55 -2.54 -5.71
C SER A 26 -4.80 -1.26 -6.06
N ILE A 27 -3.53 -1.39 -6.45
CA ILE A 27 -2.65 -0.27 -6.81
C ILE A 27 -2.29 -0.37 -8.29
N ASP A 28 -2.70 0.62 -9.08
CA ASP A 28 -2.31 0.76 -10.48
C ASP A 28 -1.21 1.82 -10.58
N LEU A 29 0.03 1.44 -10.95
CA LEU A 29 1.12 2.40 -11.17
C LEU A 29 1.17 2.85 -12.64
N TYR A 30 0.82 4.11 -12.89
CA TYR A 30 0.92 4.72 -14.22
C TYR A 30 2.35 5.16 -14.55
N ASN A 31 3.14 5.51 -13.52
CA ASN A 31 4.56 5.79 -13.68
C ASN A 31 5.42 4.63 -13.15
N SER A 32 6.19 4.00 -14.03
CA SER A 32 7.07 2.88 -13.69
C SER A 32 8.26 3.23 -12.79
N GLU A 33 8.61 4.51 -12.63
CA GLU A 33 9.70 4.93 -11.75
C GLU A 33 9.41 4.65 -10.27
N TYR A 34 8.13 4.61 -9.89
CA TYR A 34 7.65 4.35 -8.53
C TYR A 34 7.59 2.87 -8.17
N LYS A 35 7.90 1.98 -9.11
CA LYS A 35 8.02 0.54 -8.84
C LYS A 35 9.04 0.25 -7.74
N LYS A 36 10.15 0.99 -7.72
CA LYS A 36 11.20 0.84 -6.70
C LYS A 36 10.69 1.19 -5.31
N ASN A 37 9.85 2.23 -5.21
CA ASN A 37 9.25 2.68 -3.95
C ASN A 37 8.31 1.60 -3.42
N LEU A 38 7.44 1.08 -4.27
CA LEU A 38 6.49 0.03 -3.90
C LEU A 38 7.21 -1.31 -3.57
N LYS A 39 8.34 -1.59 -4.23
CA LYS A 39 9.23 -2.72 -3.88
C LYS A 39 9.79 -2.58 -2.47
N LYS A 40 10.24 -1.38 -2.06
CA LYS A 40 10.74 -1.15 -0.70
C LYS A 40 9.67 -1.30 0.37
N VAL A 41 8.42 -0.89 0.07
CA VAL A 41 7.28 -1.16 0.96
C VAL A 41 7.14 -2.65 1.20
N ARG A 42 7.17 -3.46 0.14
CA ARG A 42 7.13 -4.92 0.26
C ARG A 42 8.31 -5.47 1.08
N GLU A 43 9.54 -5.04 0.77
CA GLU A 43 10.75 -5.47 1.49
C GLU A 43 10.65 -5.18 3.00
N PHE A 44 10.12 -4.03 3.40
CA PHE A 44 9.90 -3.69 4.80
C PHE A 44 9.02 -4.71 5.54
N PHE A 45 7.95 -5.19 4.90
CA PHE A 45 7.05 -6.19 5.50
C PHE A 45 7.61 -7.62 5.43
N GLU A 46 8.42 -7.95 4.42
CA GLU A 46 9.09 -9.25 4.31
C GLU A 46 10.23 -9.42 5.34
N GLU A 47 10.99 -8.35 5.59
CA GLU A 47 12.11 -8.37 6.54
C GLU A 47 11.64 -8.30 8.01
N ASN A 48 10.45 -7.74 8.25
CA ASN A 48 9.91 -7.58 9.58
C ASN A 48 9.05 -8.79 10.00
N LYS A 49 9.65 -9.71 10.77
CA LYS A 49 9.00 -10.94 11.28
C LYS A 49 7.73 -10.72 12.11
N VAL A 50 7.46 -9.48 12.54
CA VAL A 50 6.24 -9.13 13.30
C VAL A 50 5.11 -8.68 12.36
N LEU A 51 5.42 -8.21 11.16
CA LEU A 51 4.47 -7.60 10.22
C LEU A 51 4.16 -8.52 9.02
N THR A 52 4.28 -9.83 9.19
CA THR A 52 4.25 -10.81 8.10
C THR A 52 2.87 -11.06 7.48
N ASP A 53 1.81 -10.47 8.04
CA ASP A 53 0.44 -10.70 7.59
C ASP A 53 0.01 -9.73 6.47
N ILE A 54 0.92 -9.54 5.51
CA ILE A 54 0.65 -8.83 4.26
C ILE A 54 1.01 -9.73 3.08
N HIS A 55 0.06 -9.93 2.17
CA HIS A 55 0.28 -10.68 0.95
C HIS A 55 0.37 -9.75 -0.25
N TYR A 56 1.39 -9.98 -1.09
CA TYR A 56 1.74 -9.08 -2.18
C TYR A 56 1.72 -9.82 -3.53
N TYR A 57 0.80 -9.43 -4.42
CA TYR A 57 0.66 -9.99 -5.75
C TYR A 57 0.98 -8.95 -6.83
N ILE A 58 1.77 -9.36 -7.82
CA ILE A 58 2.16 -8.53 -8.95
C ILE A 58 1.42 -9.05 -10.18
N HIS A 59 0.64 -8.18 -10.81
CA HIS A 59 -0.12 -8.45 -12.02
C HIS A 59 0.54 -7.75 -13.23
N PRO A 60 0.20 -8.13 -14.48
CA PRO A 60 0.63 -7.40 -15.67
C PRO A 60 0.23 -5.92 -15.63
N ASN A 61 0.90 -5.09 -16.45
CA ASN A 61 0.60 -3.66 -16.60
C ASN A 61 0.77 -2.82 -15.32
N ASN A 62 1.76 -3.17 -14.49
CA ASN A 62 2.07 -2.46 -13.24
C ASN A 62 0.89 -2.38 -12.27
N LYS A 63 0.08 -3.44 -12.26
CA LYS A 63 -1.03 -3.62 -11.34
C LYS A 63 -0.54 -4.44 -10.16
N TYR A 64 -0.91 -4.02 -8.96
CA TYR A 64 -0.49 -4.64 -7.72
C TYR A 64 -1.72 -4.87 -6.86
N GLN A 65 -1.71 -6.00 -6.17
CA GLN A 65 -2.74 -6.34 -5.21
C GLN A 65 -2.05 -6.64 -3.89
N VAL A 66 -2.43 -5.92 -2.84
CA VAL A 66 -1.87 -6.06 -1.50
C VAL A 66 -3.00 -6.35 -0.53
N ILE A 67 -2.97 -7.53 0.07
CA ILE A 67 -3.94 -7.92 1.09
C ILE A 67 -3.29 -7.66 2.44
N VAL A 68 -3.91 -6.79 3.24
CA VAL A 68 -3.36 -6.30 4.51
C VAL A 68 -4.33 -6.64 5.62
N ARG A 69 -3.89 -7.40 6.63
CA ARG A 69 -4.71 -7.59 7.84
C ARG A 69 -5.03 -6.25 8.48
N LYS A 70 -6.26 -6.04 8.95
CA LYS A 70 -6.73 -4.76 9.52
C LYS A 70 -5.78 -4.14 10.56
N ASP A 71 -5.13 -4.95 11.40
CA ASP A 71 -4.19 -4.47 12.42
C ASP A 71 -2.97 -3.73 11.83
N PHE A 72 -2.62 -4.04 10.59
CA PHE A 72 -1.50 -3.43 9.86
C PHE A 72 -1.91 -2.36 8.86
N TYR A 73 -3.20 -2.02 8.77
CA TYR A 73 -3.70 -0.99 7.85
C TYR A 73 -2.93 0.32 7.97
N ASN A 74 -2.79 0.84 9.19
CA ASN A 74 -2.09 2.09 9.42
C ASN A 74 -0.60 1.98 9.12
N GLU A 75 0.04 0.87 9.49
CA GLU A 75 1.47 0.65 9.24
C GLU A 75 1.74 0.59 7.72
N PHE A 76 0.85 -0.06 6.96
CA PHE A 76 0.92 -0.11 5.51
C PHE A 76 0.81 1.29 4.89
N LEU A 77 -0.19 2.10 5.29
CA LEU A 77 -0.32 3.48 4.81
C LEU A 77 0.91 4.32 5.18
N ILE A 78 1.41 4.22 6.41
CA ILE A 78 2.62 4.92 6.85
C ILE A 78 3.82 4.53 6.00
N GLN A 79 3.95 3.25 5.65
CA GLN A 79 5.05 2.78 4.81
C GLN A 79 4.92 3.27 3.36
N LEU A 80 3.70 3.32 2.80
CA LEU A 80 3.46 3.97 1.50
C LEU A 80 3.86 5.45 1.52
N PHE A 81 3.56 6.16 2.62
CA PHE A 81 3.97 7.56 2.77
C PHE A 81 5.49 7.74 2.93
N LYS A 82 6.15 6.90 3.74
CA LYS A 82 7.62 6.91 3.89
C LYS A 82 8.34 6.72 2.56
N GLU A 83 7.78 5.91 1.68
CA GLU A 83 8.30 5.67 0.33
C GLU A 83 7.70 6.61 -0.72
N GLU A 84 7.11 7.74 -0.32
CA GLU A 84 6.63 8.81 -1.21
C GLU A 84 5.56 8.39 -2.22
N LEU A 85 4.82 7.30 -1.93
CA LEU A 85 3.65 6.87 -2.73
C LEU A 85 2.38 7.61 -2.27
N LEU A 86 2.35 8.05 -1.02
CA LEU A 86 1.33 8.97 -0.50
C LEU A 86 1.96 10.34 -0.25
N LEU A 87 1.17 11.39 -0.45
CA LEU A 87 1.54 12.78 -0.22
C LEU A 87 1.14 13.27 1.18
N GLU A 88 0.10 12.69 1.77
CA GLU A 88 -0.46 13.14 3.04
C GLU A 88 -1.18 11.97 3.74
N ILE A 89 -1.09 11.93 5.08
CA ILE A 89 -1.89 11.07 5.95
C ILE A 89 -2.46 11.96 7.07
N LYS A 90 -3.76 11.85 7.33
CA LYS A 90 -4.45 12.55 8.44
C LYS A 90 -5.34 11.61 9.22
N TRP A 91 -5.28 11.76 10.53
CA TRP A 91 -6.18 11.10 11.47
C TRP A 91 -7.51 11.86 11.57
N VAL A 92 -8.62 11.12 11.63
CA VAL A 92 -9.99 11.67 11.74
C VAL A 92 -10.75 10.99 12.86
#